data_AF-A0A914N5Q0-F1
#
_entry.id   AF-A0A914N5Q0-F1
#
_cell.length_a   1.000
_cell.length_b   1.000
_cell.length_c   1.000
_cell.angle_alpha   90.00
_cell.angle_beta   90.00
_cell.angle_gamma   90.00
#
_symmetry.space_group_name_H-M   'P 1'
#
loop_
_entity.id
_entity.type
_entity.pdbx_description
1 polymer ?
#
loop_
_entity_poly.entity_id
_entity_poly.type
_entity_poly.pdbx_seq_one_letter_code
_entity_poly.pdbx_strand_id
1 'polypeptide(L)'
;MFLTLTEPPGTLKNLIGFNDSNTIDDKNESTEEEFDIDSHVEDDFPCEPVDPNCIDVAIIANTTPTDLDSLSRQWKYNFSRRPTWYDAGMALHQIIRGKAVGFRAPLYSRIFIQHSLFRAGCFVQRRAWFIIVTLMTLCSFCCFGLRYVNVETDIVKLWVSEGGRLNEELKFLTTLQNRSRDTYILDESYLLRNFERDDSDPRLGLIPEDDAPMASYQVLIQTADPKSREHNVLSRIDLLKHVNLLKEITQMHIFKFGRHWRLEDICFKPGSLDISNSSIAHALKPTLERLVPCVWISPIDCFFEGAKPLGPSPPIKLKNIPFGPLLNMLLSDMPDEATWANLNPEQIIQQVAGTFDLGTINNFFLRVSFIYS
;
A
#
# COMPACT_ATOMS: atom_id res chain seq x y z
N MET A 1 6.73 -47.41 -5.81
CA MET A 1 7.40 -48.67 -5.43
C MET A 1 6.31 -49.64 -5.05
N PHE A 2 6.01 -50.57 -5.97
CA PHE A 2 4.86 -51.47 -5.92
C PHE A 2 5.18 -52.67 -5.01
N LEU A 3 4.22 -53.04 -4.15
CA LEU A 3 4.21 -54.29 -3.40
C LEU A 3 3.24 -55.22 -4.11
N THR A 4 3.69 -56.42 -4.44
CA THR A 4 2.86 -57.51 -4.98
C THR A 4 2.40 -58.37 -3.82
N LEU A 5 1.07 -58.46 -3.63
CA LEU A 5 0.45 -59.41 -2.70
C LEU A 5 0.35 -60.75 -3.42
N THR A 6 0.89 -61.82 -2.84
CA THR A 6 0.87 -63.15 -3.48
C THR A 6 -0.38 -63.98 -3.17
N GLU A 7 -1.33 -63.49 -2.34
CA GLU A 7 -2.60 -64.20 -2.10
C GLU A 7 -3.75 -63.25 -1.70
N PRO A 8 -5.01 -63.50 -2.15
CA PRO A 8 -6.21 -62.97 -1.54
C PRO A 8 -6.55 -63.71 -0.22
N PRO A 9 -7.03 -63.03 0.84
CA PRO A 9 -7.35 -63.69 2.10
C PRO A 9 -8.72 -64.37 2.02
N GLY A 10 -8.76 -65.69 1.88
CA GLY A 10 -10.04 -66.44 1.92
C GLY A 10 -10.04 -67.94 1.63
N THR A 11 -8.92 -68.66 1.65
CA THR A 11 -8.94 -70.11 1.34
C THR A 11 -8.81 -70.96 2.59
N LEU A 12 -9.95 -71.27 3.20
CA LEU A 12 -10.08 -72.32 4.22
C LEU A 12 -10.17 -73.67 3.49
N LYS A 13 -9.11 -74.49 3.56
CA LYS A 13 -9.18 -75.90 3.11
C LYS A 13 -10.02 -76.67 4.14
N ASN A 14 -11.22 -77.06 3.74
CA ASN A 14 -12.08 -77.97 4.49
C ASN A 14 -11.34 -79.28 4.81
N LEU A 15 -11.10 -79.53 6.09
CA LEU A 15 -10.90 -80.86 6.63
C LEU A 15 -11.80 -80.97 7.87
N ILE A 16 -12.71 -81.94 7.78
CA ILE A 16 -13.63 -82.43 8.83
C ILE A 16 -14.90 -81.58 8.97
N GLY A 17 -16.01 -82.19 8.54
CA GLY A 17 -17.33 -81.55 8.48
C GLY A 17 -18.08 -81.53 9.80
N PHE A 18 -19.03 -80.61 9.88
CA PHE A 18 -20.25 -80.71 10.68
C PHE A 18 -21.30 -79.74 10.10
N ASN A 19 -22.52 -80.24 9.92
CA ASN A 19 -23.71 -79.46 9.57
C ASN A 19 -24.03 -78.44 10.66
N ASP A 20 -24.48 -77.24 10.29
CA ASP A 20 -25.84 -76.82 10.62
C ASP A 20 -26.29 -75.54 9.89
N SER A 21 -27.61 -75.45 9.81
CA SER A 21 -28.50 -74.64 8.98
C SER A 21 -28.78 -73.20 9.44
N ASN A 22 -29.37 -72.42 8.50
CA ASN A 22 -30.24 -71.22 8.68
C ASN A 22 -29.49 -69.89 8.95
N THR A 23 -29.81 -68.72 8.37
CA THR A 23 -31.09 -68.19 7.83
C THR A 23 -30.88 -66.83 7.11
N ILE A 24 -31.81 -66.53 6.18
CA ILE A 24 -32.42 -65.23 5.80
C ILE A 24 -31.69 -64.25 4.86
N ASP A 25 -32.43 -64.02 3.77
CA ASP A 25 -32.29 -63.05 2.69
C ASP A 25 -32.24 -61.58 3.14
N ASP A 26 -31.47 -60.78 2.41
CA ASP A 26 -31.94 -59.44 2.01
C ASP A 26 -31.41 -59.13 0.61
N LYS A 27 -32.36 -58.99 -0.32
CA LYS A 27 -32.14 -58.52 -1.69
C LYS A 27 -31.82 -57.03 -1.66
N ASN A 28 -30.73 -56.62 -2.27
CA ASN A 28 -30.74 -55.38 -3.04
C ASN A 28 -29.82 -55.48 -4.26
N GLU A 29 -30.45 -55.11 -5.35
CA GLU A 29 -30.09 -55.26 -6.74
C GLU A 29 -29.10 -54.18 -7.16
N SER A 30 -27.91 -54.62 -7.60
CA SER A 30 -27.02 -53.82 -8.44
C SER A 30 -26.16 -54.78 -9.25
N THR A 31 -26.59 -54.96 -10.50
CA THR A 31 -25.82 -55.36 -11.69
C THR A 31 -24.52 -56.13 -11.42
N GLU A 32 -24.63 -57.45 -11.52
CA GLU A 32 -23.51 -58.38 -11.63
C GLU A 32 -22.76 -58.11 -12.94
N GLU A 33 -21.60 -57.47 -12.86
CA GLU A 33 -20.51 -57.76 -13.79
C GLU A 33 -19.68 -58.88 -13.15
N GLU A 34 -20.04 -60.11 -13.52
CA GLU A 34 -19.21 -61.30 -13.33
C GLU A 34 -17.95 -61.12 -14.17
N PHE A 35 -16.87 -60.66 -13.53
CA PHE A 35 -15.55 -60.56 -14.15
C PHE A 35 -14.73 -61.76 -13.70
N ASP A 36 -14.72 -62.79 -14.54
CA ASP A 36 -13.80 -63.91 -14.46
C ASP A 36 -12.37 -63.39 -14.36
N ILE A 37 -11.75 -63.55 -13.18
CA ILE A 37 -10.31 -63.39 -13.04
C ILE A 37 -9.70 -64.64 -13.65
N ASP A 38 -9.27 -64.50 -14.89
CA ASP A 38 -8.45 -65.45 -15.62
C ASP A 38 -7.33 -65.95 -14.70
N SER A 39 -7.41 -67.23 -14.36
CA SER A 39 -6.43 -67.96 -13.57
C SER A 39 -5.16 -68.14 -14.39
N HIS A 40 -4.37 -67.07 -14.49
CA HIS A 40 -2.98 -67.18 -14.88
C HIS A 40 -2.21 -67.85 -13.74
N VAL A 41 -1.75 -69.06 -14.05
CA VAL A 41 -0.73 -69.84 -13.33
C VAL A 41 0.36 -68.92 -12.77
N GLU A 42 0.44 -68.82 -11.44
CA GLU A 42 1.60 -68.25 -10.76
C GLU A 42 2.40 -69.38 -10.10
N ASP A 43 3.69 -69.43 -10.44
CA ASP A 43 4.68 -70.31 -9.84
C ASP A 43 4.78 -70.03 -8.33
N ASP A 44 4.54 -71.08 -7.55
CA ASP A 44 4.65 -71.12 -6.10
C ASP A 44 6.15 -70.95 -5.71
N PHE A 45 6.56 -69.73 -5.40
CA PHE A 45 7.83 -69.48 -4.69
C PHE A 45 7.51 -69.15 -3.22
N PRO A 46 7.65 -70.12 -2.29
CA PRO A 46 7.59 -69.81 -0.88
C PRO A 46 8.72 -68.83 -0.56
N CYS A 47 8.40 -67.59 -0.20
CA CYS A 47 9.40 -66.73 0.41
C CYS A 47 9.66 -67.29 1.81
N GLU A 48 10.92 -67.64 2.11
CA GLU A 48 11.28 -68.07 3.45
C GLU A 48 10.89 -66.98 4.46
N PRO A 49 10.29 -67.35 5.61
CA PRO A 49 9.91 -66.38 6.63
C PRO A 49 11.16 -65.63 7.10
N VAL A 50 11.14 -64.31 6.97
CA VAL A 50 12.29 -63.48 7.34
C VAL A 50 12.23 -63.19 8.83
N ASP A 51 13.31 -63.52 9.55
CA ASP A 51 13.41 -63.26 10.98
C ASP A 51 13.09 -61.78 11.31
N PRO A 52 12.16 -61.52 12.25
CA PRO A 52 11.77 -60.16 12.61
C PRO A 52 12.88 -59.49 13.42
N ASN A 53 13.20 -58.24 13.10
CA ASN A 53 14.10 -57.43 13.93
C ASN A 53 13.38 -56.98 15.22
N CYS A 54 14.11 -56.51 16.23
CA CYS A 54 13.50 -56.03 17.49
C CYS A 54 12.43 -54.94 17.26
N ILE A 55 12.59 -54.12 16.22
CA ILE A 55 11.63 -53.07 15.82
C ILE A 55 10.35 -53.68 15.25
N ASP A 56 10.47 -54.75 14.45
CA ASP A 56 9.34 -55.48 13.87
C ASP A 56 8.47 -56.11 14.98
N VAL A 57 9.13 -56.71 15.99
CA VAL A 57 8.46 -57.31 17.16
C VAL A 57 7.73 -56.25 17.99
N ALA A 58 8.35 -55.09 18.22
CA ALA A 58 7.76 -54.01 19.01
C ALA A 58 6.53 -53.39 18.34
N ILE A 59 6.52 -53.27 17.01
CA ILE A 59 5.39 -52.73 16.25
C ILE A 59 4.23 -53.74 16.22
N ILE A 60 4.53 -55.02 15.97
CA ILE A 60 3.53 -56.09 15.96
C ILE A 60 2.90 -56.29 17.35
N ALA A 61 3.70 -56.22 18.42
CA ALA A 61 3.17 -56.35 19.79
C ALA A 61 2.18 -55.23 20.16
N ASN A 62 2.35 -54.03 19.56
CA ASN A 62 1.44 -52.89 19.75
C ASN A 62 0.21 -52.92 18.82
N THR A 63 0.17 -53.82 17.84
CA THR A 63 -0.98 -54.01 16.95
C THR A 63 -1.69 -55.29 17.35
N THR A 64 -2.87 -55.18 17.97
CA THR A 64 -3.71 -56.34 18.27
C THR A 64 -4.02 -57.09 16.97
N PRO A 65 -3.84 -58.42 16.90
CA PRO A 65 -4.18 -59.18 15.72
C PRO A 65 -5.69 -59.10 15.52
N THR A 66 -6.14 -58.25 14.60
CA THR A 66 -7.51 -58.23 14.14
C THR A 66 -7.71 -59.43 13.23
N ASP A 67 -8.65 -60.31 13.60
CA ASP A 67 -9.02 -61.45 12.77
C ASP A 67 -9.43 -60.93 11.39
N LEU A 68 -8.71 -61.38 10.35
CA LEU A 68 -8.93 -60.98 8.95
C LEU A 68 -10.36 -61.26 8.46
N ASP A 69 -11.10 -62.14 9.13
CA ASP A 69 -12.48 -62.50 8.81
C ASP A 69 -13.51 -61.53 9.40
N SER A 70 -13.14 -60.73 10.40
CA SER A 70 -14.00 -59.68 10.97
C SER A 70 -14.00 -58.38 10.15
N LEU A 71 -13.24 -58.34 9.07
CA LEU A 71 -12.88 -57.12 8.36
C LEU A 71 -13.78 -56.90 7.14
N SER A 72 -14.28 -55.67 6.97
CA SER A 72 -15.26 -55.35 5.93
C SER A 72 -14.74 -55.65 4.52
N ARG A 73 -15.64 -56.07 3.62
CA ARG A 73 -15.29 -56.34 2.20
C ARG A 73 -14.62 -55.14 1.53
N GLN A 74 -15.06 -53.93 1.89
CA GLN A 74 -14.49 -52.67 1.42
C GLN A 74 -13.05 -52.45 1.89
N TRP A 75 -12.72 -52.85 3.12
CA TRP A 75 -11.35 -52.77 3.63
C TRP A 75 -10.44 -53.71 2.82
N LYS A 76 -10.88 -54.96 2.59
CA LYS A 76 -10.09 -55.98 1.85
C LYS A 76 -9.80 -55.55 0.42
N TYR A 77 -10.79 -54.99 -0.27
CA TYR A 77 -10.64 -54.44 -1.62
C TYR A 77 -9.59 -53.32 -1.69
N ASN A 78 -9.67 -52.34 -0.79
CA ASN A 78 -8.74 -51.19 -0.78
C ASN A 78 -7.32 -51.57 -0.36
N PHE A 79 -7.20 -52.49 0.59
CA PHE A 79 -5.91 -53.01 1.02
C PHE A 79 -5.22 -53.80 -0.11
N SER A 80 -5.96 -54.64 -0.84
CA SER A 80 -5.43 -55.41 -1.97
C SER A 80 -4.83 -54.52 -3.06
N ARG A 81 -5.52 -53.42 -3.39
CA ARG A 81 -5.08 -52.50 -4.43
C ARG A 81 -3.92 -51.59 -3.99
N ARG A 82 -3.87 -51.21 -2.70
CA ARG A 82 -2.89 -50.25 -2.14
C ARG A 82 -2.52 -50.55 -0.68
N PRO A 83 -1.73 -51.59 -0.41
CA PRO A 83 -1.53 -52.10 0.96
C PRO A 83 -0.84 -51.08 1.89
N THR A 84 0.26 -50.46 1.45
CA THR A 84 1.06 -49.53 2.29
C THR A 84 0.46 -48.14 2.46
N TRP A 85 -0.55 -47.79 1.66
CA TRP A 85 -1.28 -46.53 1.79
C TRP A 85 -2.41 -46.68 2.81
N TYR A 86 -3.10 -47.82 2.76
CA TYR A 86 -4.30 -48.05 3.54
C TYR A 86 -3.98 -48.53 4.97
N ASP A 87 -3.07 -49.50 5.12
CA ASP A 87 -2.57 -49.95 6.42
C ASP A 87 -1.11 -50.44 6.30
N ALA A 88 -0.17 -49.56 6.67
CA ALA A 88 1.24 -49.88 6.60
C ALA A 88 1.66 -50.93 7.65
N GLY A 89 0.94 -51.05 8.76
CA GLY A 89 1.22 -52.01 9.83
C GLY A 89 0.87 -53.43 9.41
N MET A 90 -0.30 -53.60 8.78
CA MET A 90 -0.71 -54.90 8.23
C MET A 90 0.17 -55.33 7.05
N ALA A 91 0.61 -54.37 6.21
CA ALA A 91 1.58 -54.65 5.15
C ALA A 91 2.94 -55.13 5.69
N LEU A 92 3.42 -54.56 6.82
CA LEU A 92 4.65 -55.02 7.48
C LEU A 92 4.48 -56.44 8.02
N HIS A 93 3.31 -56.74 8.60
CA HIS A 93 2.96 -58.07 9.10
C HIS A 93 3.01 -59.12 7.99
N GLN A 94 2.50 -58.81 6.79
CA GLN A 94 2.55 -59.71 5.64
C GLN A 94 3.98 -59.93 5.11
N ILE A 95 4.84 -58.91 5.17
CA ILE A 95 6.27 -59.05 4.82
C ILE A 95 7.00 -59.99 5.78
N ILE A 96 6.68 -59.94 7.07
CA ILE A 96 7.29 -60.81 8.09
C ILE A 96 6.77 -62.25 7.99
N ARG A 97 5.51 -62.45 7.61
CA ARG A 97 4.93 -63.78 7.33
C ARG A 97 5.43 -64.43 6.04
N GLY A 98 6.29 -63.76 5.27
CA GLY A 98 6.78 -64.28 3.98
C GLY A 98 5.73 -64.25 2.87
N LYS A 99 4.67 -63.44 2.99
CA LYS A 99 3.60 -63.33 1.96
C LYS A 99 3.76 -62.14 1.03
N ALA A 100 4.77 -61.30 1.26
CA ALA A 100 5.08 -60.13 0.45
C ALA A 100 6.55 -59.73 0.65
N VAL A 101 7.15 -59.07 -0.35
CA VAL A 101 8.54 -58.59 -0.28
C VAL A 101 8.60 -57.07 -0.46
N GLY A 102 9.38 -56.39 0.38
CA GLY A 102 9.50 -54.92 0.30
C GLY A 102 10.48 -54.30 1.29
N PHE A 103 10.81 -53.03 1.05
CA PHE A 103 11.74 -52.28 1.89
C PHE A 103 11.08 -51.77 3.18
N ARG A 104 11.62 -52.17 4.34
CA ARG A 104 10.99 -51.96 5.66
C ARG A 104 11.12 -50.54 6.23
N ALA A 105 12.22 -49.84 5.95
CA ALA A 105 12.48 -48.50 6.52
C ALA A 105 11.40 -47.43 6.24
N PRO A 106 10.91 -47.23 4.99
CA PRO A 106 9.84 -46.27 4.72
C PRO A 106 8.51 -46.71 5.33
N LEU A 107 8.32 -48.01 5.56
CA LEU A 107 7.11 -48.54 6.16
C LEU A 107 7.02 -48.19 7.65
N TYR A 108 8.14 -48.25 8.39
CA TYR A 108 8.19 -47.77 9.77
C TYR A 108 7.80 -46.29 9.91
N SER A 109 8.32 -45.43 9.04
CA SER A 109 7.97 -44.00 9.03
C SER A 109 6.47 -43.80 8.79
N ARG A 110 5.90 -44.55 7.84
CA ARG A 110 4.46 -44.48 7.54
C ARG A 110 3.59 -44.99 8.68
N ILE A 111 3.96 -46.10 9.32
CA ILE A 111 3.24 -46.64 10.49
C ILE A 111 3.22 -45.61 11.62
N PHE A 112 4.36 -44.97 11.89
CA PHE A 112 4.45 -43.93 12.91
C PHE A 112 3.53 -42.73 12.60
N ILE A 113 3.58 -42.23 11.36
CA ILE A 113 2.74 -41.10 10.92
C ILE A 113 1.25 -41.48 10.94
N GLN A 114 0.89 -42.66 10.43
CA GLN A 114 -0.49 -43.17 10.42
C GLN A 114 -1.02 -43.32 11.86
N HIS A 115 -0.22 -43.88 12.77
CA HIS A 115 -0.62 -44.02 14.17
C HIS A 115 -0.74 -42.66 14.88
N SER A 116 0.19 -41.73 14.63
CA SER A 116 0.14 -40.38 15.20
C SER A 116 -1.09 -39.60 14.71
N LEU A 117 -1.38 -39.66 13.40
CA LEU A 117 -2.56 -39.02 12.81
C LEU A 117 -3.86 -39.70 13.24
N PHE A 118 -3.89 -41.03 13.36
CA PHE A 118 -5.06 -41.77 13.85
C PHE A 118 -5.34 -41.43 15.32
N ARG A 119 -4.31 -41.37 16.16
CA ARG A 119 -4.45 -40.93 17.56
C ARG A 119 -4.91 -39.48 17.66
N ALA A 120 -4.37 -38.58 16.84
CA ALA A 120 -4.82 -37.20 16.75
C ALA A 120 -6.27 -37.12 16.27
N GLY A 121 -6.66 -37.92 15.26
CA GLY A 121 -8.03 -38.03 14.76
C GLY A 121 -9.01 -38.52 15.81
N CYS A 122 -8.67 -39.59 16.55
CA CYS A 122 -9.49 -40.07 17.66
C CYS A 122 -9.58 -39.05 18.80
N PHE A 123 -8.50 -38.30 19.07
CA PHE A 123 -8.51 -37.21 20.05
C PHE A 123 -9.44 -36.07 19.61
N VAL A 124 -9.38 -35.69 18.33
CA VAL A 124 -10.27 -34.70 17.73
C VAL A 124 -11.71 -35.19 17.79
N GLN A 125 -12.00 -36.44 17.42
CA GLN A 125 -13.35 -36.99 17.42
C GLN A 125 -13.94 -37.09 18.83
N ARG A 126 -13.14 -37.43 19.84
CA ARG A 126 -13.58 -37.47 21.25
C ARG A 126 -13.91 -36.09 21.82
N ARG A 127 -13.27 -35.02 21.31
CA ARG A 127 -13.42 -33.64 21.80
C ARG A 127 -13.80 -32.66 20.69
N ALA A 128 -14.57 -33.12 19.70
CA ALA A 128 -14.79 -32.38 18.45
C ALA A 128 -15.41 -31.01 18.70
N TRP A 129 -16.44 -30.94 19.54
CA TRP A 129 -17.13 -29.70 19.86
C TRP A 129 -16.21 -28.68 20.56
N PHE A 130 -15.42 -29.12 21.56
CA PHE A 130 -14.50 -28.23 22.27
C PHE A 130 -13.41 -27.66 21.34
N ILE A 131 -12.89 -28.48 20.43
CA ILE A 131 -11.87 -28.06 19.46
C ILE A 131 -12.44 -27.07 18.44
N ILE A 132 -13.65 -27.31 17.94
CA ILE A 132 -14.31 -26.39 17.01
C ILE A 132 -14.59 -25.04 17.68
N VAL A 133 -15.13 -25.04 18.90
CA VAL A 133 -15.41 -23.81 19.66
C VAL A 133 -14.12 -23.03 19.91
N THR A 134 -13.06 -23.70 20.37
CA THR A 134 -11.77 -23.03 20.63
C THR A 134 -11.15 -22.45 19.35
N LEU A 135 -11.19 -23.17 18.23
CA LEU A 135 -10.70 -22.66 16.94
C LEU A 135 -11.53 -21.46 16.45
N MET A 136 -12.86 -21.51 16.57
CA MET A 136 -13.74 -20.40 16.19
C MET A 136 -13.48 -19.17 17.07
N THR A 137 -13.27 -19.35 18.38
CA THR A 137 -12.92 -18.24 19.27
C THR A 137 -11.58 -17.62 18.93
N LEU A 138 -10.57 -18.44 18.61
CA LEU A 138 -9.24 -17.97 18.23
C LEU A 138 -9.26 -17.25 16.88
N CYS A 139 -10.01 -17.77 15.91
CA CYS A 139 -10.21 -17.13 14.61
C CYS A 139 -10.93 -15.79 14.76
N SER A 140 -12.01 -15.74 15.56
CA SER A 140 -12.74 -14.51 15.85
C SER A 140 -11.84 -13.46 16.53
N PHE A 141 -11.03 -13.88 17.51
CA PHE A 141 -10.06 -12.99 18.17
C PHE A 141 -9.01 -12.45 17.18
N CYS A 142 -8.51 -13.28 16.27
CA CYS A 142 -7.59 -12.84 15.21
C CYS A 142 -8.26 -11.84 14.25
N CYS A 143 -9.52 -12.08 13.87
CA CYS A 143 -10.29 -11.17 13.02
C CYS A 143 -10.56 -9.82 13.69
N PHE A 144 -10.68 -9.78 15.02
CA PHE A 144 -10.80 -8.51 15.76
C PHE A 144 -9.55 -7.62 15.57
N GLY A 145 -8.37 -8.22 15.43
CA GLY A 145 -7.11 -7.53 15.14
C GLY A 145 -7.11 -6.79 13.80
N LEU A 146 -7.92 -7.22 12.83
CA LEU A 146 -8.00 -6.58 11.50
C LEU A 146 -8.55 -5.15 11.57
N ARG A 147 -9.24 -4.77 12.65
CA ARG A 147 -9.69 -3.38 12.86
C ARG A 147 -8.54 -2.40 12.99
N TYR A 148 -7.37 -2.86 13.44
CA TYR A 148 -6.18 -2.03 13.67
C TYR A 148 -5.26 -1.98 12.44
N VAL A 149 -5.73 -2.43 11.28
CA VAL A 149 -4.96 -2.34 10.03
C VAL A 149 -4.97 -0.90 9.56
N ASN A 150 -3.81 -0.25 9.65
CA ASN A 150 -3.56 1.04 9.03
C ASN A 150 -3.23 0.82 7.55
N VAL A 151 -4.00 1.43 6.66
CA VAL A 151 -3.73 1.40 5.22
C VAL A 151 -2.78 2.55 4.91
N GLU A 152 -1.57 2.22 4.49
CA GLU A 152 -0.62 3.20 4.02
C GLU A 152 -1.05 3.73 2.64
N THR A 153 -1.25 5.04 2.53
CA THR A 153 -1.64 5.70 1.26
C THR A 153 -0.52 6.53 0.63
N ASP A 154 0.62 6.65 1.30
CA ASP A 154 1.76 7.38 0.75
C ASP A 154 2.45 6.56 -0.35
N ILE A 155 2.45 7.11 -1.56
CA ILE A 155 3.13 6.52 -2.71
C ILE A 155 4.65 6.42 -2.47
N VAL A 156 5.27 7.39 -1.80
CA VAL A 156 6.72 7.39 -1.63
C VAL A 156 7.14 6.19 -0.79
N LYS A 157 6.42 5.93 0.30
CA LYS A 157 6.65 4.76 1.16
C LYS A 157 6.31 3.43 0.49
N LEU A 158 5.34 3.41 -0.42
CA LEU A 158 4.96 2.18 -1.13
C LEU A 158 5.99 1.78 -2.20
N TRP A 159 6.59 2.76 -2.87
CA TRP A 159 7.49 2.53 -4.01
C TRP A 159 8.97 2.52 -3.64
N VAL A 160 9.37 3.19 -2.55
CA VAL A 160 10.77 3.19 -2.08
C VAL A 160 11.05 1.96 -1.23
N SER A 161 12.14 1.27 -1.52
CA SER A 161 12.57 0.10 -0.74
C SER A 161 13.07 0.51 0.65
N GLU A 162 12.49 -0.08 1.70
CA GLU A 162 12.98 0.08 3.07
C GLU A 162 14.43 -0.43 3.21
N GLY A 163 15.25 0.32 3.95
CA GLY A 163 16.68 0.02 4.17
C GLY A 163 17.63 0.29 2.99
N GLY A 164 17.16 0.87 1.89
CA GLY A 164 18.00 1.32 0.78
C GLY A 164 18.65 2.70 1.01
N ARG A 165 19.65 3.04 0.20
CA ARG A 165 20.32 4.36 0.24
C ARG A 165 19.34 5.53 0.10
N LEU A 166 18.37 5.43 -0.82
CA LEU A 166 17.38 6.50 -1.03
C LEU A 166 16.52 6.74 0.21
N ASN A 167 16.17 5.68 0.96
CA ASN A 167 15.42 5.80 2.20
C ASN A 167 16.23 6.51 3.28
N GLU A 168 17.54 6.23 3.37
CA GLU A 168 18.45 6.93 4.28
C GLU A 168 18.60 8.40 3.91
N GLU A 169 18.73 8.72 2.62
CA GLU A 169 18.79 10.11 2.12
C GLU A 169 17.48 10.86 2.41
N LEU A 170 16.32 10.26 2.12
CA LEU A 170 15.01 10.85 2.43
C LEU A 170 14.85 11.11 3.93
N LYS A 171 15.15 10.11 4.76
CA LYS A 171 15.10 10.24 6.23
C LYS A 171 16.03 11.33 6.75
N PHE A 172 17.23 11.44 6.17
CA PHE A 172 18.18 12.49 6.51
C PHE A 172 17.65 13.88 6.14
N LEU A 173 17.07 14.05 4.95
CA LEU A 173 16.46 15.32 4.52
C LEU A 173 15.28 15.72 5.41
N THR A 174 14.38 14.79 5.73
CA THR A 174 13.26 15.04 6.66
C THR A 174 13.78 15.46 8.04
N THR A 175 14.85 14.81 8.53
CA THR A 175 15.45 15.15 9.83
C THR A 175 16.08 16.54 9.82
N LEU A 176 16.81 16.90 8.75
CA LEU A 176 17.37 18.24 8.59
C LEU A 176 16.27 19.31 8.49
N GLN A 177 15.20 19.01 7.74
CA GLN A 177 14.07 19.91 7.61
C GLN A 177 13.41 20.17 8.96
N ASN A 178 13.11 19.12 9.73
CA ASN A 178 12.53 19.25 11.08
C ASN A 178 13.44 20.04 12.01
N ARG A 179 14.76 19.77 12.01
CA ARG A 179 15.73 20.53 12.81
C ARG A 179 15.83 22.00 12.41
N SER A 180 15.78 22.30 11.12
CA SER A 180 15.77 23.68 10.63
C SER A 180 14.52 24.40 11.13
N ARG A 181 13.35 23.74 11.08
CA ARG A 181 12.07 24.29 11.57
C ARG A 181 12.14 24.61 13.06
N ASP A 182 12.67 23.71 13.89
CA ASP A 182 12.83 23.96 15.34
C ASP A 182 13.68 25.20 15.64
N THR A 183 14.65 25.49 14.77
CA THR A 183 15.50 26.70 14.89
C THR A 183 14.72 27.97 14.53
N TYR A 184 13.79 27.90 13.57
CA TYR A 184 12.91 29.01 13.20
C TYR A 184 11.75 29.24 14.17
N ILE A 185 11.22 28.19 14.81
CA ILE A 185 10.17 28.32 15.85
C ILE A 185 10.71 29.11 17.06
N LEU A 186 12.02 29.11 17.31
CA LEU A 186 12.64 29.95 18.34
C LEU A 186 12.68 31.44 18.00
N ASP A 187 12.35 31.84 16.76
CA ASP A 187 12.23 33.24 16.29
C ASP A 187 10.75 33.66 16.13
N GLU A 188 9.89 33.15 17.02
CA GLU A 188 8.44 33.37 17.07
C GLU A 188 8.04 34.87 17.21
N SER A 189 9.00 35.76 17.48
CA SER A 189 8.73 37.19 17.68
C SER A 189 8.39 37.96 16.39
N TYR A 190 8.67 37.39 15.21
CA TYR A 190 8.45 38.04 13.91
C TYR A 190 7.15 37.62 13.20
N LEU A 191 6.71 36.37 13.32
CA LEU A 191 5.47 35.87 12.70
C LEU A 191 4.22 36.37 13.46
N LEU A 192 4.27 36.37 14.79
CA LEU A 192 3.17 36.79 15.67
C LEU A 192 2.84 38.29 15.56
N ARG A 193 3.76 39.12 15.05
CA ARG A 193 3.57 40.58 14.93
C ARG A 193 3.01 41.04 13.60
N ASN A 194 3.14 40.26 12.53
CA ASN A 194 2.85 40.72 11.17
C ASN A 194 1.73 39.95 10.47
N PHE A 195 1.37 38.75 10.94
CA PHE A 195 0.31 37.93 10.33
C PHE A 195 -0.84 37.53 11.26
N GLU A 196 -0.72 37.73 12.58
CA GLU A 196 -1.80 37.53 13.53
C GLU A 196 -2.86 38.63 13.33
N ARG A 197 -3.84 38.39 12.45
CA ARG A 197 -5.13 39.07 12.54
C ARG A 197 -5.95 38.25 13.53
N ASP A 198 -6.52 38.94 14.51
CA ASP A 198 -7.34 38.51 15.67
C ASP A 198 -8.50 37.51 15.37
N ASP A 199 -8.64 37.03 14.13
CA ASP A 199 -9.74 36.22 13.61
C ASP A 199 -9.36 34.75 13.28
N SER A 200 -8.14 34.28 13.57
CA SER A 200 -7.74 32.88 13.26
C SER A 200 -8.34 31.86 14.24
N ASP A 201 -9.07 30.86 13.72
CA ASP A 201 -9.60 29.72 14.50
C ASP A 201 -8.43 28.99 15.22
N PRO A 202 -8.51 28.78 16.55
CA PRO A 202 -7.48 28.07 17.33
C PRO A 202 -7.10 26.69 16.78
N ARG A 203 -7.97 26.09 15.94
CA ARG A 203 -7.70 24.81 15.26
C ARG A 203 -6.58 24.86 14.23
N LEU A 204 -6.17 26.02 13.73
CA LEU A 204 -5.07 26.12 12.76
C LEU A 204 -3.74 25.64 13.35
N GLY A 205 -3.48 25.95 14.63
CA GLY A 205 -2.26 25.51 15.34
C GLY A 205 -2.25 24.02 15.71
N LEU A 206 -3.35 23.29 15.47
CA LEU A 206 -3.47 21.85 15.74
C LEU A 206 -3.25 20.98 14.50
N ILE A 207 -3.08 21.59 13.32
CA ILE A 207 -2.82 20.85 12.08
C ILE A 207 -1.36 20.40 12.12
N PRO A 208 -1.08 19.08 12.10
CA PRO A 208 0.28 18.60 11.97
C PRO A 208 0.86 19.12 10.64
N GLU A 209 1.88 19.97 10.69
CA GLU A 209 2.65 20.41 9.52
C GLU A 209 3.64 19.32 9.03
N ASP A 210 3.59 18.13 9.65
CA ASP A 210 4.68 17.15 9.61
C ASP A 210 4.83 16.37 8.30
N ASP A 211 3.91 16.53 7.34
CA ASP A 211 3.95 15.75 6.10
C ASP A 211 3.80 16.59 4.83
N ALA A 212 3.89 17.93 4.90
CA ALA A 212 3.78 18.75 3.69
C ALA A 212 5.09 18.63 2.87
N PRO A 213 5.08 17.96 1.69
CA PRO A 213 6.24 17.92 0.83
C PRO A 213 6.64 19.34 0.44
N MET A 214 7.95 19.58 0.41
CA MET A 214 8.58 20.85 0.04
C MET A 214 8.09 21.24 -1.37
N ALA A 215 7.10 22.13 -1.42
CA ALA A 215 6.37 22.57 -2.61
C ALA A 215 5.77 21.43 -3.47
N SER A 216 4.49 21.12 -3.25
CA SER A 216 3.73 20.38 -4.26
C SER A 216 3.51 21.26 -5.49
N TYR A 217 3.94 20.78 -6.65
CA TYR A 217 3.70 21.48 -7.91
C TYR A 217 2.32 21.11 -8.44
N GLN A 218 1.52 22.12 -8.78
CA GLN A 218 0.27 21.92 -9.51
C GLN A 218 0.52 22.18 -10.99
N VAL A 219 0.28 21.16 -11.83
CA VAL A 219 0.50 21.26 -13.29
C VAL A 219 -0.84 21.39 -14.01
N LEU A 220 -0.90 22.35 -14.93
CA LEU A 220 -1.97 22.51 -15.89
C LEU A 220 -1.41 22.22 -17.28
N ILE A 221 -1.99 21.24 -17.98
CA ILE A 221 -1.57 20.87 -19.34
C ILE A 221 -2.74 21.11 -20.29
N GLN A 222 -2.52 21.97 -21.28
CA GLN A 222 -3.46 22.18 -22.38
C GLN A 222 -3.02 21.36 -23.59
N THR A 223 -3.88 20.46 -24.03
CA THR A 223 -3.66 19.64 -25.24
C THR A 223 -4.54 20.12 -26.38
N ALA A 224 -4.19 19.73 -27.62
CA ALA A 224 -5.06 19.93 -28.77
C ALA A 224 -6.42 19.23 -28.56
N ASP A 225 -7.46 19.73 -29.24
CA ASP A 225 -8.78 19.09 -29.21
C ASP A 225 -8.65 17.67 -29.76
N PRO A 226 -9.12 16.63 -29.04
CA PRO A 226 -9.02 15.24 -29.49
C PRO A 226 -9.70 14.99 -30.84
N LYS A 227 -10.65 15.85 -31.24
CA LYS A 227 -11.33 15.76 -32.55
C LYS A 227 -10.47 16.23 -33.71
N SER A 228 -9.48 17.09 -33.48
CA SER A 228 -8.56 17.61 -34.48
C SER A 228 -7.12 17.28 -34.11
N ARG A 229 -6.71 16.01 -34.30
CA ARG A 229 -5.37 15.50 -33.96
C ARG A 229 -4.21 16.25 -34.65
N GLU A 230 -4.47 16.94 -35.76
CA GLU A 230 -3.46 17.72 -36.51
C GLU A 230 -3.45 19.22 -36.13
N HIS A 231 -4.26 19.65 -35.16
CA HIS A 231 -4.35 21.05 -34.78
C HIS A 231 -3.16 21.47 -33.91
N ASN A 232 -2.47 22.54 -34.32
CA ASN A 232 -1.36 23.10 -33.57
C ASN A 232 -1.85 23.97 -32.40
N VAL A 233 -1.44 23.62 -31.18
CA VAL A 233 -1.78 24.34 -29.94
C VAL A 233 -1.10 25.71 -29.84
N LEU A 234 -0.02 25.95 -30.60
CA LEU A 234 0.70 27.23 -30.65
C LEU A 234 -0.04 28.30 -31.48
N SER A 235 -1.37 28.28 -31.45
CA SER A 235 -2.20 29.30 -32.08
C SER A 235 -2.51 30.41 -31.08
N ARG A 236 -2.68 31.65 -31.57
CA ARG A 236 -3.11 32.79 -30.73
C ARG A 236 -4.41 32.48 -29.98
N ILE A 237 -5.35 31.79 -30.63
CA ILE A 237 -6.65 31.47 -30.05
C ILE A 237 -6.49 30.53 -28.85
N ASP A 238 -5.65 29.51 -28.99
CA ASP A 238 -5.47 28.51 -27.94
C ASP A 238 -4.62 29.03 -26.78
N LEU A 239 -3.62 29.88 -27.05
CA LEU A 239 -2.89 30.60 -26.00
C LEU A 239 -3.82 31.55 -25.23
N LEU A 240 -4.74 32.25 -25.90
CA LEU A 240 -5.72 33.09 -25.22
C LEU A 240 -6.70 32.29 -24.36
N LYS A 241 -7.07 31.07 -24.79
CA LYS A 241 -7.83 30.14 -23.93
C LYS A 241 -7.04 29.79 -22.67
N HIS A 242 -5.73 29.53 -22.80
CA HIS A 242 -4.84 29.29 -21.66
C HIS A 242 -4.86 30.46 -20.68
N VAL A 243 -4.69 31.69 -21.18
CA VAL A 243 -4.71 32.91 -20.36
C VAL A 243 -6.04 33.09 -19.63
N ASN A 244 -7.17 32.87 -20.31
CA ASN A 244 -8.49 33.01 -19.69
C ASN A 244 -8.71 31.97 -18.59
N LEU A 245 -8.28 30.73 -18.83
CA LEU A 245 -8.35 29.67 -17.82
C LEU A 245 -7.45 29.98 -16.62
N LEU A 246 -6.25 30.53 -16.83
CA LEU A 246 -5.41 31.01 -15.73
C LEU A 246 -6.11 32.10 -14.93
N LYS A 247 -6.73 33.11 -15.57
CA LYS A 247 -7.49 34.17 -14.86
C LYS A 247 -8.62 33.61 -14.00
N GLU A 248 -9.33 32.59 -14.47
CA GLU A 248 -10.36 31.92 -13.67
C GLU A 248 -9.76 31.22 -12.45
N ILE A 249 -8.60 30.56 -12.62
CA ILE A 249 -7.88 29.89 -11.53
C ILE A 249 -7.46 30.89 -10.44
N THR A 250 -6.98 32.07 -10.81
CA THR A 250 -6.49 33.05 -9.83
C THR A 250 -7.62 33.70 -9.02
N GLN A 251 -8.84 33.69 -9.53
CA GLN A 251 -10.03 34.21 -8.87
C GLN A 251 -10.71 33.19 -7.94
N MET A 252 -10.28 31.92 -7.97
CA MET A 252 -10.80 30.90 -7.07
C MET A 252 -10.47 31.23 -5.61
N HIS A 253 -11.46 31.04 -4.75
CA HIS A 253 -11.34 31.25 -3.32
C HIS A 253 -12.08 30.15 -2.56
N ILE A 254 -11.51 29.72 -1.44
CA ILE A 254 -12.05 28.65 -0.60
C ILE A 254 -12.30 29.20 0.79
N PHE A 255 -13.51 29.04 1.34
CA PHE A 255 -13.77 29.39 2.73
C PHE A 255 -13.47 28.19 3.64
N LYS A 256 -12.44 28.31 4.48
CA LYS A 256 -12.04 27.27 5.43
C LYS A 256 -11.46 27.91 6.69
N PHE A 257 -11.80 27.37 7.86
CA PHE A 257 -11.34 27.88 9.16
C PHE A 257 -11.64 29.37 9.39
N GLY A 258 -12.87 29.81 9.05
CA GLY A 258 -13.28 31.20 9.23
C GLY A 258 -12.68 32.20 8.23
N ARG A 259 -11.83 31.75 7.29
CA ARG A 259 -11.13 32.61 6.33
C ARG A 259 -11.38 32.22 4.89
N HIS A 260 -11.48 33.22 4.01
CA HIS A 260 -11.40 33.02 2.57
C HIS A 260 -9.93 32.94 2.15
N TRP A 261 -9.50 31.76 1.71
CA TRP A 261 -8.18 31.50 1.17
C TRP A 261 -8.19 31.76 -0.34
N ARG A 262 -7.22 32.52 -0.82
CA ARG A 262 -6.96 32.72 -2.26
C ARG A 262 -5.66 32.05 -2.65
N LEU A 263 -5.42 31.93 -3.96
CA LEU A 263 -4.16 31.39 -4.49
C LEU A 263 -2.94 32.19 -4.02
N GLU A 264 -3.07 33.51 -3.84
CA GLU A 264 -2.01 34.40 -3.31
C GLU A 264 -1.56 34.09 -1.87
N ASP A 265 -2.41 33.39 -1.10
CA ASP A 265 -2.14 33.01 0.30
C ASP A 265 -1.48 31.62 0.40
N ILE A 266 -1.65 30.77 -0.62
CA ILE A 266 -1.21 29.36 -0.60
C ILE A 266 0.03 29.14 -1.46
N CYS A 267 0.23 29.97 -2.49
CA CYS A 267 1.30 29.79 -3.45
C CYS A 267 2.70 29.94 -2.84
N PHE A 268 3.67 29.29 -3.49
CA PHE A 268 5.07 29.53 -3.18
C PHE A 268 5.49 30.92 -3.66
N LYS A 269 5.97 31.74 -2.71
CA LYS A 269 6.58 33.05 -2.97
C LYS A 269 8.09 32.95 -2.79
N PRO A 270 8.89 33.62 -3.62
CA PRO A 270 10.31 33.79 -3.34
C PRO A 270 10.44 34.48 -1.97
N GLY A 271 11.48 34.11 -1.20
CA GLY A 271 11.60 34.39 0.24
C GLY A 271 11.26 35.81 0.71
N SER A 272 10.99 35.94 2.00
CA SER A 272 10.58 37.21 2.60
C SER A 272 11.63 38.32 2.42
N LEU A 273 11.15 39.55 2.27
CA LEU A 273 12.00 40.71 2.15
C LEU A 273 12.55 41.08 3.54
N ASP A 274 13.86 40.95 3.70
CA ASP A 274 14.56 41.42 4.91
C ASP A 274 14.78 42.93 4.81
N ILE A 275 13.87 43.67 5.44
CA ILE A 275 13.91 45.14 5.52
C ILE A 275 14.20 45.51 6.96
N SER A 276 15.28 46.26 7.18
CA SER A 276 15.64 46.75 8.52
C SER A 276 14.52 47.59 9.13
N ASN A 277 14.17 47.33 10.39
CA ASN A 277 13.11 48.02 11.12
C ASN A 277 13.32 49.56 11.22
N SER A 278 14.55 50.05 11.03
CA SER A 278 14.90 51.47 11.10
C SER A 278 14.65 52.24 9.80
N SER A 279 14.38 51.57 8.67
CA SER A 279 14.15 52.24 7.38
C SER A 279 12.67 52.59 7.19
N ILE A 280 12.41 53.72 6.54
CA ILE A 280 11.07 54.13 6.10
C ILE A 280 10.46 53.07 5.16
N ALA A 281 11.30 52.30 4.46
CA ALA A 281 10.89 51.17 3.63
C ALA A 281 10.18 50.05 4.42
N HIS A 282 10.38 49.96 5.75
CA HIS A 282 9.66 48.99 6.58
C HIS A 282 8.15 49.25 6.58
N ALA A 283 7.71 50.50 6.42
CA ALA A 283 6.30 50.82 6.28
C ALA A 283 5.71 50.26 4.97
N LEU A 284 6.52 50.11 3.92
CA LEU A 284 6.11 49.57 2.62
C LEU A 284 6.14 48.04 2.57
N LYS A 285 6.77 47.37 3.55
CA LYS A 285 6.91 45.92 3.63
C LYS A 285 5.61 45.14 3.33
N PRO A 286 4.46 45.39 3.97
CA PRO A 286 3.23 44.64 3.70
C PRO A 286 2.69 44.86 2.28
N THR A 287 2.93 46.03 1.69
CA THR A 287 2.56 46.31 0.30
C THR A 287 3.49 45.59 -0.67
N LEU A 288 4.79 45.55 -0.37
CA LEU A 288 5.80 44.91 -1.20
C LEU A 288 5.67 43.37 -1.15
N GLU A 289 5.38 42.78 0.00
CA GLU A 289 5.10 41.34 0.14
C GLU A 289 3.83 40.89 -0.61
N ARG A 290 2.86 41.80 -0.76
CA ARG A 290 1.67 41.59 -1.60
C ARG A 290 1.98 41.74 -3.09
N LEU A 291 2.99 42.54 -3.45
CA LEU A 291 3.42 42.73 -4.83
C LEU A 291 4.25 41.55 -5.34
N VAL A 292 5.05 40.91 -4.47
CA VAL A 292 5.82 39.71 -4.83
C VAL A 292 4.90 38.63 -5.41
N PRO A 293 5.07 38.27 -6.71
CA PRO A 293 4.20 37.31 -7.36
C PRO A 293 4.47 35.89 -6.87
N CYS A 294 3.45 35.04 -7.01
CA CYS A 294 3.62 33.61 -6.91
C CYS A 294 4.57 33.10 -7.99
N VAL A 295 5.37 32.08 -7.68
CA VAL A 295 6.19 31.41 -8.71
C VAL A 295 5.31 30.56 -9.60
N TRP A 296 4.99 31.09 -10.78
CA TRP A 296 4.34 30.34 -11.85
C TRP A 296 5.32 30.19 -13.02
N ILE A 297 5.22 29.06 -13.70
CA ILE A 297 6.03 28.77 -14.89
C ILE A 297 5.04 28.45 -16.00
N SER A 298 4.86 29.39 -16.93
CA SER A 298 3.92 29.23 -18.03
C SER A 298 4.46 29.79 -19.35
N PRO A 299 4.11 29.20 -20.51
CA PRO A 299 4.48 29.75 -21.82
C PRO A 299 3.95 31.17 -22.06
N ILE A 300 2.93 31.58 -21.32
CA ILE A 300 2.33 32.92 -21.40
C ILE A 300 3.17 34.01 -20.71
N ASP A 301 4.18 33.64 -19.91
CA ASP A 301 5.08 34.58 -19.25
C ASP A 301 5.93 35.37 -20.25
N CYS A 302 6.10 34.84 -21.48
CA CYS A 302 6.74 35.55 -22.58
C CYS A 302 5.89 36.68 -23.18
N PHE A 303 4.61 36.78 -22.81
CA PHE A 303 3.67 37.74 -23.39
C PHE A 303 3.09 38.64 -22.30
N PHE A 304 2.73 39.86 -22.69
CA PHE A 304 2.07 40.81 -21.78
C PHE A 304 0.79 40.26 -21.11
N GLU A 305 0.06 39.38 -21.80
CA GLU A 305 -1.13 38.72 -21.23
C GLU A 305 -0.83 37.91 -19.96
N GLY A 306 0.42 37.49 -19.75
CA GLY A 306 0.85 36.77 -18.56
C GLY A 306 0.98 37.61 -17.29
N ALA A 307 1.05 38.93 -17.40
CA ALA A 307 1.01 39.83 -16.25
C ALA A 307 -0.37 39.91 -15.58
N LYS A 308 -1.44 39.62 -16.32
CA LYS A 308 -2.83 39.72 -15.85
C LYS A 308 -3.19 38.71 -14.74
N PRO A 309 -2.85 37.42 -14.85
CA PRO A 309 -3.16 36.46 -13.80
C PRO A 309 -2.26 36.62 -12.55
N LEU A 310 -1.04 37.16 -12.65
CA LEU A 310 -0.08 37.25 -11.52
C LEU A 310 -0.56 38.10 -10.31
N GLY A 311 -1.67 38.82 -10.46
CA GLY A 311 -2.26 39.62 -9.39
C GLY A 311 -1.55 40.98 -9.22
N PRO A 312 -1.58 41.58 -8.02
CA PRO A 312 -2.27 41.16 -6.79
C PRO A 312 -3.82 41.21 -6.88
N SER A 313 -4.52 40.36 -6.11
CA SER A 313 -5.99 40.28 -6.10
C SER A 313 -6.56 40.31 -4.67
N PRO A 314 -7.18 41.41 -4.19
CA PRO A 314 -7.47 42.66 -4.89
C PRO A 314 -6.24 43.50 -5.31
N PRO A 315 -6.40 44.38 -6.32
CA PRO A 315 -5.42 45.38 -6.73
C PRO A 315 -4.98 46.29 -5.58
N ILE A 316 -3.74 46.76 -5.64
CA ILE A 316 -3.21 47.70 -4.65
C ILE A 316 -3.73 49.10 -5.00
N LYS A 317 -4.51 49.69 -4.09
CA LYS A 317 -4.97 51.08 -4.22
C LYS A 317 -3.94 52.01 -3.60
N LEU A 318 -3.50 53.04 -4.33
CA LEU A 318 -2.49 54.00 -3.86
C LEU A 318 -2.88 54.69 -2.53
N LYS A 319 -4.18 54.90 -2.31
CA LYS A 319 -4.73 55.50 -1.09
C LYS A 319 -4.46 54.68 0.18
N ASN A 320 -4.24 53.36 0.03
CA ASN A 320 -4.03 52.45 1.15
C ASN A 320 -2.54 52.22 1.45
N ILE A 321 -1.64 52.81 0.66
CA ILE A 321 -0.20 52.73 0.88
C ILE A 321 0.19 53.80 1.92
N PRO A 322 1.01 53.48 2.93
CA PRO A 322 1.55 54.50 3.83
C PRO A 322 2.34 55.52 3.04
N PHE A 323 2.10 56.82 3.30
CA PHE A 323 2.58 57.94 2.49
C PHE A 323 2.04 57.98 1.04
N GLY A 324 0.98 57.25 0.73
CA GLY A 324 0.34 57.19 -0.59
C GLY A 324 0.00 58.55 -1.22
N PRO A 325 -0.52 59.56 -0.47
CA PRO A 325 -0.75 60.90 -1.03
C PRO A 325 0.53 61.63 -1.45
N LEU A 326 1.63 61.43 -0.71
CA LEU A 326 2.95 61.97 -1.06
C LEU A 326 3.55 61.20 -2.24
N LEU A 327 3.35 59.88 -2.28
CA LEU A 327 3.78 59.05 -3.40
C LEU A 327 3.02 59.40 -4.70
N ASN A 328 1.72 59.69 -4.62
CA ASN A 328 0.90 60.13 -5.75
C ASN A 328 1.32 61.52 -6.26
N MET A 329 1.83 62.38 -5.38
CA MET A 329 2.39 63.67 -5.76
C MET A 329 3.76 63.53 -6.47
N LEU A 330 4.54 62.50 -6.11
CA LEU A 330 5.85 62.21 -6.69
C LEU A 330 5.74 61.42 -8.01
N LEU A 331 4.82 60.46 -8.07
CA LEU A 331 4.59 59.54 -9.18
C LEU A 331 3.33 59.98 -9.95
N SER A 332 3.47 61.00 -10.79
CA SER A 332 2.34 61.61 -11.52
C SER A 332 1.70 60.73 -12.62
N ASP A 333 2.28 59.55 -12.91
CA ASP A 333 1.89 58.68 -14.03
C ASP A 333 1.38 57.30 -13.58
N MET A 334 1.12 57.10 -12.28
CA MET A 334 0.63 55.81 -11.76
C MET A 334 -0.91 55.74 -11.74
N PRO A 335 -1.52 54.65 -12.25
CA PRO A 335 -2.97 54.45 -12.14
C PRO A 335 -3.40 54.23 -10.69
N ASP A 336 -4.66 54.59 -10.38
CA ASP A 336 -5.26 54.46 -9.03
C ASP A 336 -5.24 53.01 -8.48
N GLU A 337 -5.21 52.03 -9.39
CA GLU A 337 -5.11 50.60 -9.10
C GLU A 337 -3.84 50.01 -9.71
N ALA A 338 -2.89 49.64 -8.84
CA ALA A 338 -1.64 49.02 -9.22
C ALA A 338 -1.81 47.49 -9.34
N THR A 339 -1.52 46.97 -10.52
CA THR A 339 -1.42 45.54 -10.86
C THR A 339 -0.21 45.30 -11.74
N TRP A 340 0.30 44.06 -11.81
CA TRP A 340 1.43 43.75 -12.68
C TRP A 340 1.19 44.06 -14.16
N ALA A 341 -0.07 44.09 -14.60
CA ALA A 341 -0.43 44.50 -15.96
C ALA A 341 -0.17 45.98 -16.24
N ASN A 342 -0.23 46.84 -15.22
CA ASN A 342 -0.14 48.30 -15.39
C ASN A 342 1.09 48.90 -14.68
N LEU A 343 1.96 48.07 -14.10
CA LEU A 343 3.09 48.51 -13.29
C LEU A 343 4.41 48.37 -14.06
N ASN A 344 5.14 49.48 -14.22
CA ASN A 344 6.53 49.44 -14.66
C ASN A 344 7.47 49.58 -13.45
N PRO A 345 8.12 48.50 -12.99
CA PRO A 345 8.95 48.53 -11.80
C PRO A 345 10.20 49.40 -11.97
N GLU A 346 10.75 49.52 -13.18
CA GLU A 346 11.96 50.29 -13.43
C GLU A 346 11.71 51.79 -13.24
N GLN A 347 10.60 52.30 -13.81
CA GLN A 347 10.22 53.71 -13.68
C GLN A 347 9.94 54.10 -12.22
N ILE A 348 9.26 53.22 -11.49
CA ILE A 348 8.93 53.47 -10.08
C ILE A 348 10.21 53.54 -9.25
N ILE A 349 11.15 52.63 -9.47
CA ILE A 349 12.37 52.60 -8.68
C ILE A 349 13.27 53.79 -9.00
N GLN A 350 13.36 54.21 -10.26
CA GLN A 350 14.10 55.43 -10.61
C GLN A 350 13.52 56.67 -9.91
N GLN A 351 12.19 56.79 -9.82
CA GLN A 351 11.53 57.93 -9.18
C GLN A 351 11.58 57.86 -7.64
N VAL A 352 11.45 56.67 -7.07
CA VAL A 352 11.46 56.44 -5.62
C VAL A 352 12.87 56.46 -5.05
N ALA A 353 13.86 55.88 -5.74
CA ALA A 353 15.26 55.88 -5.29
C ALA A 353 15.86 57.29 -5.18
N GLY A 354 15.34 58.26 -5.94
CA GLY A 354 15.74 59.66 -5.82
C GLY A 354 15.28 60.34 -4.53
N THR A 355 14.25 59.81 -3.87
CA THR A 355 13.59 60.43 -2.70
C THR A 355 13.67 59.58 -1.43
N PHE A 356 13.73 58.26 -1.57
CA PHE A 356 13.73 57.29 -0.48
C PHE A 356 14.96 56.38 -0.56
N ASP A 357 15.62 56.17 0.57
CA ASP A 357 16.70 55.20 0.67
C ASP A 357 16.12 53.77 0.67
N LEU A 358 16.13 53.16 -0.50
CA LEU A 358 15.65 51.80 -0.75
C LEU A 358 16.69 50.73 -0.35
N GLY A 359 17.90 51.11 0.06
CA GLY A 359 18.93 50.18 0.56
C GLY A 359 19.20 48.98 -0.36
N THR A 360 19.10 47.76 0.19
CA THR A 360 19.31 46.49 -0.52
C THR A 360 18.23 46.19 -1.57
N ILE A 361 17.05 46.79 -1.47
CA ILE A 361 15.94 46.59 -2.41
C ILE A 361 16.33 47.15 -3.78
N ASN A 362 16.96 48.32 -3.83
CA ASN A 362 17.42 48.89 -5.10
C ASN A 362 18.40 47.94 -5.83
N ASN A 363 19.32 47.33 -5.08
CA ASN A 363 20.26 46.35 -5.63
C ASN A 363 19.56 45.05 -6.08
N PHE A 364 18.50 44.63 -5.40
CA PHE A 364 17.69 43.49 -5.83
C PHE A 364 17.06 43.76 -7.20
N PHE A 365 16.36 44.89 -7.34
CA PHE A 365 15.70 45.25 -8.60
C PHE A 365 16.67 45.57 -9.75
N LEU A 366 17.87 46.09 -9.46
CA LEU A 366 18.90 46.30 -10.48
C LEU A 366 19.55 44.98 -10.96
N ARG A 367 19.61 43.96 -10.10
CA ARG A 367 20.16 42.64 -10.44
C ARG A 367 19.14 41.74 -11.12
N VAL A 368 17.87 41.91 -10.77
CA VAL A 368 16.76 41.22 -11.43
C VAL A 368 16.42 42.00 -12.69
N SER A 369 16.83 41.50 -13.85
CA SER A 369 16.43 42.09 -15.12
C SER A 369 14.94 41.83 -15.37
N PHE A 370 14.10 42.80 -15.01
CA PHE A 370 12.70 42.80 -15.39
C PHE A 370 12.61 43.02 -16.90
N ILE A 371 12.22 42.00 -17.65
CA ILE A 371 11.96 42.11 -19.09
C ILE A 371 10.56 42.70 -19.22
N TYR A 372 10.48 44.00 -19.48
CA TYR A 372 9.25 44.66 -19.91
C TYR A 372 9.24 44.65 -21.45
N SER A 373 8.19 44.11 -22.07
CA SER A 373 7.99 44.12 -23.53
C SER A 373 6.83 45.01 -23.92
#